data_AF-A0AA88RWD3-F1
#
_entry.id   AF-A0AA88RWD3-F1
#
_cell.length_a   1.000
_cell.length_b   1.000
_cell.length_c   1.000
_cell.angle_alpha   90.00
_cell.angle_beta   90.00
_cell.angle_gamma   90.00
#
_symmetry.space_group_name_H-M   'P 1'
#
loop_
_entity.id
_entity.type
_entity.pdbx_description
1 polymer ?
#
loop_
_entity_poly.entity_id
_entity_poly.type
_entity_poly.pdbx_seq_one_letter_code
_entity_poly.pdbx_strand_id
1 'polypeptide(L)'
;MDVPKDQMSTLLDHGLHSSAQMLGCFLVSSSSINADSSPHLKAENLALLGDALFREKEHKRAIHIYKQALQYCKIIPKQSTTIRSSLSAPNRSSSPNSINISALNENEVKFKIASCHCALNENKAALVEMEGIPSKTRNLQMNLLMGKLYRNSRHTRAAIACFKECLRHCPYIIEAINALAELGVMAKDIISLFPQTPNRSVRAAFDHVESGRWLQRYVEAQCCVASNDYKGGLELFTELLQRFPNNIHMLLEIAKVEAIIGKNDEAITSFEKVRSIDPYVLTYMDEYAMLLMLKSEHLKLNKLVHDLLSIDPTRPEVFVALSVLWERKDERGALSYAEKVSF
;
A
#
# COMPACT_ATOMS: atom_id res chain seq x y z
N MET A 1 37.13 13.90 -10.96
CA MET A 1 36.97 13.14 -9.71
C MET A 1 35.66 12.40 -9.85
N ASP A 2 35.71 11.11 -10.14
CA ASP A 2 34.50 10.32 -10.35
C ASP A 2 33.88 9.97 -9.00
N VAL A 3 32.68 10.50 -8.76
CA VAL A 3 31.93 10.20 -7.54
C VAL A 3 31.39 8.77 -7.68
N PRO A 4 31.61 7.88 -6.69
CA PRO A 4 31.31 6.46 -6.84
C PRO A 4 29.80 6.21 -6.79
N LYS A 5 29.18 6.05 -7.96
CA LYS A 5 27.74 5.78 -8.10
C LYS A 5 27.31 4.49 -7.38
N ASP A 6 28.14 3.45 -7.37
CA ASP A 6 27.83 2.18 -6.69
C ASP A 6 27.62 2.37 -5.18
N GLN A 7 28.24 3.39 -4.59
CA GLN A 7 28.04 3.74 -3.18
C GLN A 7 26.66 4.38 -2.94
N MET A 8 26.03 4.96 -3.95
CA MET A 8 24.68 5.52 -3.82
C MET A 8 23.64 4.42 -3.65
N SER A 9 23.70 3.37 -4.48
CA SER A 9 22.82 2.21 -4.33
C SER A 9 23.03 1.50 -2.99
N THR A 10 24.28 1.33 -2.54
CA THR A 10 24.54 0.70 -1.24
C THR A 10 24.00 1.54 -0.10
N LEU A 11 24.16 2.87 -0.12
CA LEU A 11 23.59 3.74 0.92
C LEU A 11 22.06 3.66 0.96
N LEU A 12 21.40 3.60 -0.19
CA LEU A 12 19.95 3.44 -0.28
C LEU A 12 19.50 2.07 0.26
N ASP A 13 20.21 1.00 -0.07
CA ASP A 13 19.92 -0.36 0.38
C ASP A 13 20.10 -0.51 1.91
N HIS A 14 21.07 0.20 2.49
CA HIS A 14 21.32 0.22 3.95
C HIS A 14 20.43 1.23 4.70
N GLY A 15 19.55 1.97 4.02
CA GLY A 15 18.66 2.95 4.65
C GLY A 15 19.33 4.27 5.06
N LEU A 16 20.55 4.54 4.61
CA LEU A 16 21.32 5.76 4.93
C LEU A 16 20.92 6.92 4.00
N HIS A 17 19.65 7.32 4.09
CA HIS A 17 19.00 8.24 3.14
C HIS A 17 19.58 9.66 3.15
N SER A 18 19.94 10.20 4.31
CA SER A 18 20.57 11.52 4.45
C SER A 18 21.94 11.59 3.77
N SER A 19 22.78 10.57 3.98
CA SER A 19 24.08 10.43 3.30
C SER A 19 23.89 10.23 1.79
N ALA A 20 22.92 9.40 1.39
CA ALA A 20 22.57 9.20 -0.01
C ALA A 20 22.14 10.51 -0.67
N GLN A 21 21.32 11.33 -0.02
CA GLN A 21 20.91 12.64 -0.54
C GLN A 21 22.12 13.54 -0.81
N MET A 22 23.03 13.65 0.16
CA MET A 22 24.23 14.49 0.00
C MET A 22 25.14 13.97 -1.12
N LEU A 23 25.37 12.66 -1.19
CA LEU A 23 26.14 12.03 -2.27
C LEU A 23 25.46 12.23 -3.64
N GLY A 24 24.14 12.12 -3.70
CA GLY A 24 23.33 12.37 -4.89
C GLY A 24 23.47 13.80 -5.41
N CYS A 25 23.52 14.80 -4.52
CA CYS A 25 23.81 16.19 -4.90
C CYS A 25 25.20 16.34 -5.57
N PHE A 26 26.23 15.66 -5.06
CA PHE A 26 27.56 15.63 -5.68
C PHE A 26 27.57 14.89 -7.04
N LEU A 27 26.79 13.82 -7.18
CA LEU A 27 26.64 13.08 -8.45
C LEU A 27 25.95 13.92 -9.53
N VAL A 28 24.87 14.61 -9.18
CA VAL A 28 24.12 15.45 -10.12
C VAL A 28 24.97 16.66 -10.54
N SER A 29 25.61 17.34 -9.59
CA SER A 29 26.46 18.50 -9.89
C SER A 29 27.69 18.14 -10.73
N SER A 30 28.39 17.03 -10.45
CA SER A 30 29.53 16.60 -11.27
C SER A 30 29.15 16.26 -12.71
N SER A 31 27.97 15.65 -12.91
CA SER A 31 27.44 15.37 -14.26
C SER A 31 27.03 16.63 -15.06
N SER A 32 26.75 17.75 -14.38
CA SER A 32 26.43 19.01 -15.05
C SER A 32 27.66 19.70 -15.67
N ILE A 33 28.84 19.51 -15.05
CA ILE A 33 30.11 20.10 -15.49
C ILE A 33 30.71 19.28 -16.65
N ASN A 34 30.54 17.96 -16.61
CA ASN A 34 31.04 17.07 -17.66
C ASN A 34 30.07 17.04 -18.85
N ALA A 35 30.35 17.85 -19.87
CA ALA A 35 29.58 17.93 -21.12
C ALA A 35 29.50 16.57 -21.86
N ASP A 36 30.47 15.68 -21.65
CA ASP A 36 30.57 14.36 -22.28
C ASP A 36 29.79 13.26 -21.52
N SER A 37 29.15 13.58 -20.40
CA SER A 37 28.37 12.59 -19.66
C SER A 37 27.07 12.25 -20.40
N SER A 38 26.82 10.95 -20.58
CA SER A 38 25.66 10.47 -21.33
C SER A 38 24.36 10.96 -20.67
N PRO A 39 23.34 11.35 -21.46
CA PRO A 39 22.05 11.80 -20.91
C PRO A 39 21.39 10.71 -20.06
N HIS A 40 21.67 9.43 -20.36
CA HIS A 40 21.25 8.29 -19.54
C HIS A 40 21.84 8.33 -18.12
N LEU A 41 23.14 8.59 -18.00
CA LEU A 41 23.81 8.66 -16.69
C LEU A 41 23.28 9.84 -15.86
N LYS A 42 22.99 10.98 -16.51
CA LYS A 42 22.35 12.13 -15.85
C LYS A 42 20.97 11.78 -15.32
N ALA A 43 20.14 11.13 -16.13
CA ALA A 43 18.82 10.70 -15.72
C ALA A 43 18.90 9.72 -14.54
N GLU A 44 19.88 8.82 -14.53
CA GLU A 44 20.03 7.80 -13.49
C GLU A 44 20.49 8.39 -12.16
N ASN A 45 21.45 9.31 -12.19
CA ASN A 45 21.88 10.04 -10.99
C ASN A 45 20.73 10.87 -10.40
N LEU A 46 19.92 11.51 -11.26
CA LEU A 46 18.72 12.22 -10.81
C LEU A 46 17.68 11.27 -10.22
N ALA A 47 17.45 10.10 -10.83
CA ALA A 47 16.52 9.12 -10.28
C ALA A 47 16.96 8.62 -8.89
N LEU A 48 18.24 8.34 -8.69
CA LEU A 48 18.80 7.93 -7.39
C LEU A 48 18.69 9.04 -6.33
N LEU A 49 18.93 10.30 -6.71
CA LEU A 49 18.71 11.44 -5.81
C LEU A 49 17.23 11.56 -5.45
N GLY A 50 16.33 11.36 -6.41
CA GLY A 50 14.89 11.31 -6.17
C GLY A 50 14.50 10.22 -5.17
N ASP A 51 15.13 9.05 -5.24
CA ASP A 51 14.88 7.94 -4.31
C ASP A 51 15.28 8.31 -2.88
N ALA A 52 16.44 8.96 -2.69
CA ALA A 52 16.87 9.45 -1.39
C ALA A 52 15.88 10.48 -0.81
N LEU A 53 15.48 11.48 -1.61
CA LEU A 53 14.54 12.52 -1.20
C LEU A 53 13.15 11.96 -0.87
N PHE A 54 12.70 10.93 -1.60
CA PHE A 54 11.43 10.26 -1.33
C PHE A 54 11.43 9.58 0.05
N ARG A 55 12.55 8.95 0.42
CA ARG A 55 12.70 8.26 1.70
C ARG A 55 12.79 9.23 2.88
N GLU A 56 13.37 10.41 2.68
CA GLU A 56 13.39 11.53 3.65
C GLU A 56 12.03 12.28 3.73
N LYS A 57 10.97 11.78 3.08
CA LYS A 57 9.62 12.37 3.05
C LYS A 57 9.53 13.76 2.38
N GLU A 58 10.55 14.16 1.62
CA GLU A 58 10.54 15.40 0.86
C GLU A 58 9.86 15.24 -0.51
N HIS A 59 8.60 14.80 -0.51
CA HIS A 59 7.90 14.33 -1.71
C HIS A 59 7.84 15.38 -2.85
N LYS A 60 7.65 16.67 -2.54
CA LYS A 60 7.62 17.74 -3.56
C LYS A 60 8.98 17.92 -4.25
N ARG A 61 10.08 17.83 -3.50
CA ARG A 61 11.44 17.90 -4.05
C ARG A 61 11.73 16.66 -4.89
N ALA A 62 11.35 15.47 -4.40
CA ALA A 62 11.49 14.23 -5.15
C ALA A 62 10.75 14.30 -6.51
N ILE A 63 9.50 14.78 -6.56
CA ILE A 63 8.74 14.97 -7.80
C ILE A 63 9.50 15.86 -8.79
N HIS A 64 10.04 16.98 -8.33
CA HIS A 64 10.78 17.90 -9.19
C HIS A 64 12.00 17.21 -9.82
N ILE A 65 12.79 16.49 -9.02
CA ILE A 65 13.98 15.78 -9.48
C ILE A 65 13.62 14.62 -10.44
N TYR A 66 12.58 13.84 -10.15
CA TYR A 66 12.13 12.78 -11.05
C TYR A 66 11.62 13.32 -12.39
N LYS A 67 10.92 14.46 -12.39
CA LYS A 67 10.48 15.09 -13.64
C LYS A 67 11.66 15.57 -14.49
N GLN A 68 12.73 16.06 -13.86
CA GLN A 68 13.99 16.34 -14.57
C GLN A 68 14.60 15.05 -15.15
N ALA A 69 14.65 13.96 -14.38
CA ALA A 69 15.15 12.67 -14.88
C ALA A 69 14.38 12.20 -16.12
N LEU A 70 13.04 12.32 -16.13
CA LEU A 70 12.20 11.98 -17.28
C LEU A 70 12.47 12.85 -18.51
N GLN A 71 12.79 14.14 -18.34
CA GLN A 71 13.14 15.01 -19.46
C GLN A 71 14.41 14.52 -20.17
N TYR A 72 15.42 14.12 -19.40
CA TYR A 72 16.65 13.54 -19.95
C TYR A 72 16.40 12.20 -20.66
N CYS A 73 15.45 11.38 -20.19
CA CYS A 73 15.04 10.17 -20.90
C CYS A 73 14.36 10.44 -22.26
N LYS A 74 13.62 11.56 -22.41
CA LYS A 74 12.87 11.90 -23.63
C LYS A 74 13.72 12.49 -24.77
N ILE A 75 14.88 13.06 -24.44
CA ILE A 75 15.80 13.68 -25.42
C ILE A 75 16.48 12.62 -26.32
N ILE A 76 16.32 11.34 -26.00
CA ILE A 76 16.98 10.22 -26.66
C ILE A 76 15.98 9.57 -27.64
N PRO A 77 16.31 9.44 -28.94
CA PRO A 77 15.45 8.74 -29.89
C PRO A 77 15.27 7.29 -29.45
N LYS A 78 14.02 6.82 -29.38
CA LYS A 78 13.67 5.41 -29.17
C LYS A 78 14.33 4.56 -30.26
N GLN A 79 15.51 4.00 -30.01
CA GLN A 79 16.02 2.94 -30.86
C GLN A 79 15.11 1.73 -30.68
N SER A 80 14.34 1.48 -31.73
CA SER A 80 13.48 0.33 -31.92
C SER A 80 14.21 -0.96 -31.53
N THR A 81 13.84 -1.57 -30.41
CA THR A 81 14.05 -3.00 -30.17
C THR A 81 13.13 -3.80 -31.11
N THR A 82 13.48 -3.83 -32.40
CA THR A 82 13.07 -4.93 -33.26
C THR A 82 13.79 -6.17 -32.78
N ILE A 83 13.10 -7.00 -32.00
CA ILE A 83 13.44 -8.41 -31.84
C ILE A 83 13.25 -9.04 -33.23
N ARG A 84 14.32 -9.03 -34.03
CA ARG A 84 14.34 -9.77 -35.29
C ARG A 84 14.64 -11.22 -34.93
N SER A 85 13.61 -12.04 -35.00
CA SER A 85 13.71 -13.50 -34.93
C SER A 85 14.70 -14.02 -35.98
N SER A 86 15.79 -14.62 -35.53
CA SER A 86 16.60 -15.52 -36.36
C SER A 86 16.89 -16.79 -35.58
N LEU A 87 16.34 -17.88 -36.09
CA LEU A 87 16.58 -19.24 -35.65
C LEU A 87 18.06 -19.62 -35.80
N SER A 88 18.66 -20.20 -34.76
CA SER A 88 19.67 -21.25 -34.89
C SER A 88 19.97 -21.92 -33.53
N ALA A 89 20.09 -23.24 -33.58
CA ALA A 89 20.12 -24.22 -32.49
C ALA A 89 21.40 -24.19 -31.61
N PRO A 90 21.46 -24.99 -30.52
CA PRO A 90 22.29 -24.73 -29.34
C PRO A 90 23.68 -25.37 -29.42
N ASN A 91 24.70 -24.75 -28.79
CA ASN A 91 25.73 -25.45 -27.99
C ASN A 91 26.80 -24.50 -27.40
N ARG A 92 27.16 -24.78 -26.14
CA ARG A 92 28.41 -24.49 -25.40
C ARG A 92 28.74 -23.06 -24.90
N SER A 93 28.49 -22.90 -23.59
CA SER A 93 29.42 -22.42 -22.54
C SER A 93 30.43 -21.31 -22.86
N SER A 94 30.22 -20.13 -22.25
CA SER A 94 31.23 -19.32 -21.55
C SER A 94 30.56 -18.14 -20.84
N SER A 95 31.16 -17.69 -19.72
CA SER A 95 30.68 -16.78 -18.67
C SER A 95 29.75 -15.63 -19.07
N PRO A 96 28.81 -15.23 -18.18
CA PRO A 96 27.98 -14.05 -18.39
C PRO A 96 28.80 -12.79 -18.09
N ASN A 97 29.47 -12.25 -19.11
CA ASN A 97 29.96 -10.87 -19.04
C ASN A 97 28.76 -9.93 -19.04
N SER A 98 28.72 -9.11 -18.00
CA SER A 98 27.77 -8.06 -17.67
C SER A 98 27.62 -7.04 -18.80
N ILE A 99 26.67 -7.28 -19.71
CA ILE A 99 26.08 -6.23 -20.54
C ILE A 99 25.02 -5.55 -19.67
N ASN A 100 25.49 -4.71 -18.76
CA ASN A 100 24.68 -3.90 -17.86
C ASN A 100 24.14 -2.70 -18.65
N ILE A 101 23.10 -2.93 -19.44
CA ILE A 101 22.26 -1.83 -19.98
C ILE A 101 21.23 -1.55 -18.89
N SER A 102 21.59 -0.75 -17.88
CA SER A 102 20.60 -0.17 -16.96
C SER A 102 19.85 0.95 -17.68
N ALA A 103 19.05 0.57 -18.69
CA ALA A 103 18.06 1.45 -19.25
C ALA A 103 17.06 1.76 -18.13
N LEU A 104 17.19 2.95 -17.52
CA LEU A 104 16.19 3.49 -16.61
C LEU A 104 14.81 3.26 -17.18
N ASN A 105 14.01 2.49 -16.45
CA ASN A 105 12.65 2.20 -16.87
C ASN A 105 11.81 3.47 -16.69
N GLU A 106 11.47 4.15 -17.79
CA GLU A 106 10.63 5.36 -17.78
C GLU A 106 9.35 5.14 -16.96
N ASN A 107 8.78 3.94 -17.01
CA ASN A 107 7.58 3.56 -16.27
C ASN A 107 7.82 3.51 -14.76
N GLU A 108 9.02 3.11 -14.32
CA GLU A 108 9.38 3.07 -12.91
C GLU A 108 9.51 4.49 -12.34
N VAL A 109 10.11 5.41 -13.10
CA VAL A 109 10.20 6.82 -12.68
C VAL A 109 8.80 7.46 -12.60
N LYS A 110 7.91 7.18 -13.56
CA LYS A 110 6.50 7.61 -13.49
C LYS A 110 5.78 7.05 -12.26
N PHE A 111 6.00 5.78 -11.94
CA PHE A 111 5.44 5.16 -10.73
C PHE A 111 5.98 5.81 -9.45
N LYS A 112 7.26 6.17 -9.40
CA LYS A 112 7.86 6.91 -8.27
C LYS A 112 7.23 8.30 -8.13
N ILE A 113 7.01 9.03 -9.23
CA ILE A 113 6.30 10.33 -9.22
C ILE A 113 4.87 10.17 -8.71
N ALA A 114 4.13 9.17 -9.20
CA ALA A 114 2.78 8.89 -8.74
C ALA A 114 2.74 8.57 -7.25
N SER A 115 3.70 7.77 -6.76
CA SER A 115 3.84 7.45 -5.34
C SER A 115 4.09 8.68 -4.47
N CYS A 116 4.87 9.65 -4.95
CA CYS A 116 5.05 10.94 -4.28
C CYS A 116 3.76 11.76 -4.22
N HIS A 117 3.00 11.82 -5.32
CA HIS A 117 1.71 12.51 -5.34
C HIS A 117 0.70 11.85 -4.40
N CYS A 118 0.69 10.52 -4.30
CA CYS A 118 -0.14 9.81 -3.32
C CYS A 118 0.24 10.16 -1.88
N ALA A 119 1.54 10.28 -1.57
CA ALA A 119 2.00 10.67 -0.25
C ALA A 119 1.63 12.13 0.12
N LEU A 120 1.38 12.98 -0.88
CA LEU A 120 0.87 14.35 -0.72
C LEU A 120 -0.66 14.45 -0.74
N ASN A 121 -1.38 13.32 -0.79
CA ASN A 121 -2.83 13.23 -0.98
C ASN A 121 -3.34 13.84 -2.32
N GLU A 122 -2.45 14.04 -3.30
CA GLU A 122 -2.76 14.60 -4.63
C GLU A 122 -3.22 13.50 -5.60
N ASN A 123 -4.32 12.82 -5.26
CA ASN A 123 -4.82 11.62 -5.97
C ASN A 123 -5.02 11.83 -7.49
N LYS A 124 -5.50 13.01 -7.91
CA LYS A 124 -5.74 13.31 -9.33
C LYS A 124 -4.44 13.37 -10.13
N ALA A 125 -3.39 13.99 -9.58
CA ALA A 125 -2.09 14.07 -10.25
C ALA A 125 -1.43 12.70 -10.32
N ALA A 126 -1.52 11.90 -9.25
CA ALA A 126 -1.02 10.53 -9.24
C ALA A 126 -1.69 9.65 -10.31
N LEU A 127 -3.01 9.79 -10.51
CA LEU A 127 -3.75 9.03 -11.52
C LEU A 127 -3.26 9.33 -12.94
N VAL A 128 -3.06 10.61 -13.29
CA VAL A 128 -2.56 11.01 -14.62
C VAL A 128 -1.20 10.39 -14.92
N GLU A 129 -0.28 10.39 -13.95
CA GLU A 129 1.06 9.79 -14.12
C GLU A 129 0.99 8.27 -14.28
N MET A 130 0.08 7.59 -13.56
CA MET A 130 -0.14 6.14 -13.65
C MET A 130 -0.83 5.72 -14.96
N GLU A 131 -1.76 6.53 -15.49
CA GLU A 131 -2.38 6.30 -16.79
C GLU A 131 -1.36 6.38 -17.94
N GLY A 132 -0.30 7.18 -17.75
CA GLY A 132 0.86 7.25 -18.64
C GLY A 132 1.73 5.99 -18.69
N ILE A 133 1.46 4.98 -17.83
CA ILE A 133 2.13 3.66 -17.83
C ILE A 133 1.21 2.63 -18.52
N PRO A 134 1.65 1.99 -19.63
CA PRO A 134 0.87 0.96 -20.31
C PRO A 134 0.53 -0.23 -19.41
N SER A 135 -0.68 -0.79 -19.53
CA SER A 135 -1.14 -1.92 -18.68
C SER A 135 -0.22 -3.14 -18.75
N LYS A 136 0.33 -3.45 -19.92
CA LYS A 136 1.22 -4.62 -20.15
C LYS A 136 2.55 -4.53 -19.39
N THR A 137 3.00 -3.33 -19.02
CA THR A 137 4.29 -3.10 -18.35
C THR A 137 4.14 -2.86 -16.85
N ARG A 138 2.91 -2.88 -16.32
CA ARG A 138 2.66 -2.64 -14.89
C ARG A 138 3.03 -3.89 -14.09
N ASN A 139 3.84 -3.68 -13.07
CA ASN A 139 4.11 -4.70 -12.06
C ASN A 139 2.96 -4.76 -11.03
N LEU A 140 3.09 -5.67 -10.07
CA LEU A 140 2.09 -5.89 -9.02
C LEU A 140 1.80 -4.62 -8.20
N GLN A 141 2.86 -3.90 -7.80
CA GLN A 141 2.75 -2.67 -7.01
C GLN A 141 2.07 -1.54 -7.79
N MET A 142 2.39 -1.40 -9.08
CA MET A 142 1.77 -0.44 -9.99
C MET A 142 0.28 -0.72 -10.18
N ASN A 143 -0.11 -2.00 -10.38
CA ASN A 143 -1.52 -2.36 -10.50
C ASN A 143 -2.30 -2.15 -9.20
N LEU A 144 -1.68 -2.43 -8.05
CA LEU A 144 -2.29 -2.18 -6.75
C LEU A 144 -2.52 -0.68 -6.52
N LEU A 145 -1.50 0.16 -6.77
CA LEU A 145 -1.62 1.61 -6.66
C LEU A 145 -2.69 2.17 -7.61
N MET A 146 -2.71 1.68 -8.86
CA MET A 146 -3.71 2.06 -9.85
C MET A 146 -5.14 1.70 -9.39
N GLY A 147 -5.33 0.52 -8.80
CA GLY A 147 -6.60 0.10 -8.21
C GLY A 147 -7.07 1.05 -7.11
N LYS A 148 -6.18 1.43 -6.18
CA LYS A 148 -6.48 2.40 -5.11
C LYS A 148 -6.86 3.78 -5.66
N LEU A 149 -6.13 4.28 -6.65
CA LEU A 149 -6.41 5.58 -7.28
C LEU A 149 -7.75 5.59 -8.02
N TYR A 150 -8.10 4.52 -8.73
CA TYR A 150 -9.42 4.40 -9.35
C TYR A 150 -10.53 4.28 -8.32
N ARG A 151 -10.31 3.59 -7.18
CA ARG A 151 -11.25 3.54 -6.06
C ARG A 151 -11.52 4.95 -5.52
N ASN A 152 -10.47 5.72 -5.23
CA ASN A 152 -10.57 7.10 -4.75
C ASN A 152 -11.27 8.02 -5.75
N SER A 153 -11.06 7.78 -7.05
CA SER A 153 -11.67 8.54 -8.15
C SER A 153 -13.06 8.05 -8.54
N ARG A 154 -13.66 7.09 -7.80
CA ARG A 154 -14.98 6.48 -8.06
C ARG A 154 -15.10 5.74 -9.41
N HIS A 155 -13.99 5.36 -10.02
CA HIS A 155 -13.96 4.56 -11.25
C HIS A 155 -14.02 3.05 -10.90
N THR A 156 -15.16 2.61 -10.39
CA THR A 156 -15.34 1.27 -9.79
C THR A 156 -14.96 0.12 -10.74
N ARG A 157 -15.42 0.14 -11.99
CA ARG A 157 -15.12 -0.92 -12.98
C ARG A 157 -13.62 -1.07 -13.26
N ALA A 158 -12.91 0.05 -13.38
CA ALA A 158 -11.47 0.06 -13.62
C ALA A 158 -10.69 -0.40 -12.39
N ALA A 159 -11.12 0.01 -11.19
CA ALA A 159 -10.55 -0.44 -9.92
C ALA A 159 -10.66 -1.97 -9.78
N ILE A 160 -11.85 -2.54 -10.03
CA ILE A 160 -12.08 -3.99 -9.98
C ILE A 160 -11.13 -4.73 -10.93
N ALA A 161 -10.98 -4.26 -12.17
CA ALA A 161 -10.08 -4.89 -13.14
C ALA A 161 -8.62 -4.92 -12.64
N CYS A 162 -8.14 -3.82 -12.05
CA CYS A 162 -6.78 -3.72 -11.51
C CYS A 162 -6.57 -4.66 -10.31
N PHE A 163 -7.52 -4.70 -9.37
CA PHE A 163 -7.41 -5.60 -8.21
C PHE A 163 -7.52 -7.07 -8.60
N LYS A 164 -8.38 -7.43 -9.56
CA LYS A 164 -8.45 -8.80 -10.09
C LYS A 164 -7.13 -9.23 -10.72
N GLU A 165 -6.46 -8.34 -11.45
CA GLU A 165 -5.13 -8.63 -12.01
C GLU A 165 -4.08 -8.83 -10.90
N CYS A 166 -4.13 -8.03 -9.82
CA CYS A 166 -3.24 -8.24 -8.67
C CYS A 166 -3.40 -9.65 -8.07
N LEU A 167 -4.64 -10.12 -7.90
CA LEU A 167 -4.92 -11.44 -7.34
C LEU A 167 -4.50 -12.59 -8.25
N ARG A 168 -4.48 -12.40 -9.58
CA ARG A 168 -3.94 -13.40 -10.52
C ARG A 168 -2.44 -13.61 -10.34
N HIS A 169 -1.70 -12.57 -9.98
CA HIS A 169 -0.27 -12.66 -9.69
C HIS A 169 0.03 -13.17 -8.29
N CYS A 170 -0.66 -12.64 -7.28
CA CYS A 170 -0.48 -13.03 -5.89
C CYS A 170 -1.84 -13.06 -5.16
N PRO A 171 -2.34 -14.25 -4.77
CA PRO A 171 -3.66 -14.37 -4.12
C PRO A 171 -3.68 -13.83 -2.69
N TYR A 172 -2.52 -13.62 -2.05
CA TYR A 172 -2.39 -13.19 -0.65
C TYR A 172 -2.45 -11.67 -0.45
N ILE A 173 -2.79 -10.90 -1.48
CA ILE A 173 -2.97 -9.46 -1.34
C ILE A 173 -4.31 -9.18 -0.68
N ILE A 174 -4.32 -9.24 0.65
CA ILE A 174 -5.50 -9.02 1.49
C ILE A 174 -6.15 -7.66 1.21
N GLU A 175 -5.34 -6.62 0.98
CA GLU A 175 -5.87 -5.30 0.63
C GLU A 175 -6.70 -5.31 -0.66
N ALA A 176 -6.31 -6.10 -1.67
CA ALA A 176 -7.05 -6.22 -2.92
C ALA A 176 -8.34 -7.03 -2.72
N ILE A 177 -8.32 -8.04 -1.83
CA ILE A 177 -9.52 -8.80 -1.44
C ILE A 177 -10.53 -7.88 -0.77
N ASN A 178 -10.10 -7.13 0.25
CA ASN A 178 -10.98 -6.22 0.99
C ASN A 178 -11.56 -5.15 0.06
N ALA A 179 -10.72 -4.57 -0.80
CA ALA A 179 -11.19 -3.60 -1.79
C ALA A 179 -12.19 -4.20 -2.80
N LEU A 180 -12.02 -5.44 -3.24
CA LEU A 180 -12.98 -6.11 -4.13
C LEU A 180 -14.31 -6.42 -3.43
N ALA A 181 -14.26 -6.85 -2.16
CA ALA A 181 -15.45 -7.08 -1.35
C ALA A 181 -16.24 -5.77 -1.15
N GLU A 182 -15.57 -4.69 -0.74
CA GLU A 182 -16.17 -3.34 -0.60
C GLU A 182 -16.76 -2.82 -1.91
N LEU A 183 -16.17 -3.15 -3.06
CA LEU A 183 -16.66 -2.79 -4.39
C LEU A 183 -17.81 -3.70 -4.88
N GLY A 184 -18.28 -4.64 -4.06
CA GLY A 184 -19.45 -5.48 -4.33
C GLY A 184 -19.18 -6.68 -5.23
N VAL A 185 -17.92 -7.12 -5.36
CA VAL A 185 -17.60 -8.33 -6.13
C VAL A 185 -17.96 -9.56 -5.29
N MET A 186 -18.69 -10.51 -5.90
CA MET A 186 -19.12 -11.73 -5.23
C MET A 186 -17.93 -12.60 -4.82
N ALA A 187 -17.99 -13.22 -3.64
CA ALA A 187 -16.93 -14.10 -3.12
C ALA A 187 -16.52 -15.18 -4.14
N LYS A 188 -17.47 -15.81 -4.81
CA LYS A 188 -17.23 -16.82 -5.87
C LYS A 188 -16.32 -16.31 -6.99
N ASP A 189 -16.49 -15.04 -7.38
CA ASP A 189 -15.72 -14.45 -8.48
C ASP A 189 -14.30 -14.13 -8.02
N ILE A 190 -14.11 -13.75 -6.76
CA ILE A 190 -12.77 -13.52 -6.16
C ILE A 190 -12.04 -14.85 -6.00
N ILE A 191 -12.71 -15.85 -5.42
CA ILE A 191 -12.15 -17.19 -5.19
C ILE A 191 -11.76 -17.88 -6.51
N SER A 192 -12.52 -17.65 -7.60
CA SER A 192 -12.18 -18.18 -8.92
C SER A 192 -10.83 -17.71 -9.47
N LEU A 193 -10.30 -16.59 -8.97
CA LEU A 193 -9.01 -16.04 -9.38
C LEU A 193 -7.83 -16.71 -8.68
N PHE A 194 -8.07 -17.43 -7.58
CA PHE A 194 -7.03 -18.14 -6.88
C PHE A 194 -6.55 -19.33 -7.71
N PRO A 195 -5.24 -19.65 -7.69
CA PRO A 195 -4.73 -20.84 -8.32
C PRO A 195 -5.48 -22.06 -7.78
N GLN A 196 -6.23 -22.75 -8.63
CA GLN A 196 -6.91 -23.98 -8.26
C GLN A 196 -5.81 -25.01 -7.98
N THR A 197 -5.52 -25.29 -6.71
CA THR A 197 -4.56 -26.33 -6.34
C THR A 197 -5.07 -27.65 -6.91
N PRO A 198 -4.40 -28.26 -7.92
CA PRO A 198 -4.80 -29.56 -8.37
C PRO A 198 -4.49 -30.55 -7.25
N ASN A 199 -5.51 -31.30 -6.81
CA ASN A 199 -5.36 -32.47 -5.94
C ASN A 199 -4.30 -33.43 -6.52
N ARG A 200 -3.04 -33.28 -6.11
CA ARG A 200 -1.97 -34.26 -6.34
C ARG A 200 -1.02 -34.27 -5.15
N SER A 201 -1.47 -34.79 -4.02
CA SER A 201 -0.69 -35.70 -3.19
C SER A 201 -1.56 -36.24 -2.05
N VAL A 202 -1.99 -37.48 -2.20
CA VAL A 202 -2.86 -38.23 -1.29
C VAL A 202 -2.14 -38.62 0.04
N ARG A 203 -0.96 -38.06 0.35
CA ARG A 203 -0.16 -38.52 1.51
C ARG A 203 0.48 -37.44 2.40
N ALA A 204 0.10 -36.17 2.26
CA ALA A 204 0.39 -35.10 3.24
C ALA A 204 -0.89 -34.35 3.65
N ALA A 205 -2.01 -35.09 3.74
CA ALA A 205 -3.33 -34.64 3.33
C ALA A 205 -4.23 -34.04 4.43
N PHE A 206 -3.71 -33.71 5.63
CA PHE A 206 -4.53 -33.06 6.66
C PHE A 206 -4.14 -31.60 6.94
N ASP A 207 -2.86 -31.23 6.98
CA ASP A 207 -2.47 -29.86 7.39
C ASP A 207 -2.35 -28.84 6.25
N HIS A 208 -1.94 -29.27 5.05
CA HIS A 208 -1.73 -28.35 3.91
C HIS A 208 -3.00 -28.03 3.12
N VAL A 209 -4.03 -28.88 3.16
CA VAL A 209 -5.31 -28.66 2.45
C VAL A 209 -6.18 -27.65 3.19
N GLU A 210 -6.03 -27.55 4.51
CA GLU A 210 -6.74 -26.56 5.33
C GLU A 210 -6.07 -25.18 5.31
N SER A 211 -4.76 -25.14 5.08
CA SER A 211 -3.94 -23.92 5.01
C SER A 211 -4.30 -22.98 3.84
N GLY A 212 -5.07 -23.43 2.84
CA GLY A 212 -5.59 -22.58 1.76
C GLY A 212 -7.08 -22.19 1.91
N ARG A 213 -7.84 -22.94 2.72
CA ARG A 213 -9.29 -22.72 2.89
C ARG A 213 -9.60 -21.50 3.74
N TRP A 214 -8.71 -21.14 4.67
CA TRP A 214 -8.94 -19.96 5.50
C TRP A 214 -9.03 -18.69 4.66
N LEU A 215 -8.26 -18.59 3.57
CA LEU A 215 -8.30 -17.42 2.69
C LEU A 215 -9.65 -17.33 1.95
N GLN A 216 -10.19 -18.47 1.52
CA GLN A 216 -11.52 -18.52 0.91
C GLN A 216 -12.60 -18.11 1.91
N ARG A 217 -12.53 -18.63 3.14
CA ARG A 217 -13.43 -18.23 4.25
C ARG A 217 -13.28 -16.77 4.61
N TYR A 218 -12.07 -16.22 4.55
CA TYR A 218 -11.83 -14.79 4.78
C TYR A 218 -12.47 -13.93 3.68
N VAL A 219 -12.34 -14.33 2.41
CA VAL A 219 -13.03 -13.68 1.28
C VAL A 219 -14.55 -13.72 1.49
N GLU A 220 -15.10 -14.88 1.84
CA GLU A 220 -16.52 -15.02 2.13
C GLU A 220 -16.97 -14.10 3.27
N ALA A 221 -16.23 -14.07 4.38
CA ALA A 221 -16.53 -13.21 5.52
C ALA A 221 -16.54 -11.72 5.13
N GLN A 222 -15.51 -11.27 4.41
CA GLN A 222 -15.41 -9.89 3.92
C GLN A 222 -16.54 -9.54 2.94
N CYS A 223 -16.89 -10.44 2.02
CA CYS A 223 -18.03 -10.23 1.12
C CYS A 223 -19.38 -10.22 1.86
N CYS A 224 -19.57 -11.05 2.90
CA CYS A 224 -20.77 -11.04 3.74
C CYS A 224 -20.93 -9.68 4.44
N VAL A 225 -19.87 -9.19 5.08
CA VAL A 225 -19.85 -7.86 5.72
C VAL A 225 -20.15 -6.76 4.71
N ALA A 226 -19.50 -6.78 3.55
CA ALA A 226 -19.74 -5.79 2.50
C ALA A 226 -21.16 -5.86 1.91
N SER A 227 -21.82 -7.02 1.98
CA SER A 227 -23.21 -7.22 1.53
C SER A 227 -24.24 -6.94 2.64
N ASN A 228 -23.83 -6.41 3.80
CA ASN A 228 -24.63 -6.20 5.02
C ASN A 228 -25.13 -7.50 5.70
N ASP A 229 -24.61 -8.67 5.33
CA ASP A 229 -24.82 -9.91 6.07
C ASP A 229 -23.81 -10.01 7.23
N TYR A 230 -24.04 -9.17 8.23
CA TYR A 230 -23.14 -9.05 9.37
C TYR A 230 -23.12 -10.32 10.26
N LYS A 231 -24.25 -11.06 10.31
CA LYS A 231 -24.34 -12.30 11.09
C LYS A 231 -23.48 -13.41 10.46
N GLY A 232 -23.65 -13.65 9.15
CA GLY A 232 -22.82 -14.60 8.43
C GLY A 232 -21.34 -14.22 8.45
N GLY A 233 -21.03 -12.92 8.33
CA GLY A 233 -19.67 -12.40 8.47
C GLY A 233 -19.04 -12.71 9.83
N LEU A 234 -19.75 -12.48 10.94
CA LEU A 234 -19.27 -12.78 12.29
C LEU A 234 -19.06 -14.28 12.52
N GLU A 235 -19.97 -15.13 12.05
CA GLU A 235 -19.81 -16.59 12.15
C GLU A 235 -18.53 -17.07 11.44
N LEU A 236 -18.25 -16.54 10.24
CA LEU A 236 -17.04 -16.88 9.50
C LEU A 236 -15.77 -16.31 10.15
N PHE A 237 -15.79 -15.07 10.64
CA PHE A 237 -14.64 -14.51 11.35
C PHE A 237 -14.36 -15.23 12.67
N THR A 238 -15.39 -15.64 13.40
CA THR A 238 -15.21 -16.41 14.63
C THR A 238 -14.66 -17.81 14.37
N GLU A 239 -15.10 -18.50 13.30
CA GLU A 239 -14.49 -19.78 12.86
C GLU A 239 -13.00 -19.60 12.53
N LEU A 240 -12.67 -18.54 11.79
CA LEU A 240 -11.29 -18.24 11.44
C LEU A 240 -10.44 -17.88 12.67
N LEU A 241 -11.00 -17.17 13.64
CA LEU A 241 -10.31 -16.79 14.87
C LEU A 241 -9.99 -18.00 15.76
N GLN A 242 -10.80 -19.06 15.72
CA GLN A 242 -10.48 -20.33 16.38
C GLN A 242 -9.21 -20.97 15.81
N ARG A 243 -8.96 -20.79 14.51
CA ARG A 243 -7.75 -21.29 13.84
C ARG A 243 -6.54 -20.37 14.04
N PHE A 244 -6.79 -19.07 14.09
CA PHE A 244 -5.77 -18.04 14.29
C PHE A 244 -6.04 -17.24 15.57
N PRO A 245 -5.81 -17.85 16.76
CA PRO A 245 -6.07 -17.18 18.02
C PRO A 245 -5.24 -15.91 18.15
N ASN A 246 -5.84 -14.86 18.75
CA ASN A 246 -5.21 -13.56 18.98
C ASN A 246 -4.77 -12.81 17.72
N ASN A 247 -5.34 -13.12 16.55
CA ASN A 247 -5.14 -12.31 15.35
C ASN A 247 -5.82 -10.93 15.53
N ILE A 248 -5.02 -9.87 15.64
CA ILE A 248 -5.47 -8.50 15.89
C ILE A 248 -6.40 -7.99 14.79
N HIS A 249 -6.04 -8.20 13.52
CA HIS A 249 -6.86 -7.77 12.38
C HIS A 249 -8.24 -8.41 12.44
N MET A 250 -8.32 -9.70 12.75
CA MET A 250 -9.59 -10.41 12.83
C MET A 250 -10.46 -9.94 13.99
N LEU A 251 -9.86 -9.74 15.16
CA LEU A 251 -10.54 -9.20 16.33
C LEU A 251 -11.07 -7.79 16.07
N LEU A 252 -10.32 -6.96 15.37
CA LEU A 252 -10.74 -5.63 14.94
C LEU A 252 -11.94 -5.67 13.98
N GLU A 253 -11.91 -6.56 12.98
CA GLU A 253 -13.04 -6.73 12.07
C GLU A 253 -14.30 -7.24 12.80
N ILE A 254 -14.15 -8.15 13.76
CA ILE A 254 -15.25 -8.60 14.63
C ILE A 254 -15.80 -7.42 15.44
N ALA A 255 -14.94 -6.66 16.13
CA ALA A 255 -15.36 -5.52 16.97
C ALA A 255 -16.11 -4.46 16.16
N LYS A 256 -15.61 -4.13 14.96
CA LYS A 256 -16.27 -3.23 14.01
C LYS A 256 -17.65 -3.74 13.61
N VAL A 257 -17.76 -5.01 13.24
CA VAL A 257 -19.05 -5.59 12.84
C VAL A 257 -20.03 -5.66 14.02
N GLU A 258 -19.56 -5.99 15.23
CA GLU A 258 -20.35 -5.93 16.46
C GLU A 258 -20.90 -4.51 16.72
N ALA A 259 -20.05 -3.49 16.54
CA ALA A 259 -20.44 -2.09 16.67
C ALA A 259 -21.55 -1.71 15.66
N ILE A 260 -21.41 -2.13 14.40
CA ILE A 260 -22.39 -1.84 13.33
C ILE A 260 -23.75 -2.49 13.61
N ILE A 261 -23.78 -3.71 14.16
CA ILE A 261 -25.03 -4.39 14.54
C ILE A 261 -25.68 -3.77 15.80
N GLY A 262 -24.95 -2.91 16.53
CA GLY A 262 -25.39 -2.29 17.78
C GLY A 262 -25.12 -3.14 19.03
N LYS A 263 -24.29 -4.17 18.91
CA LYS A 263 -23.77 -4.98 20.03
C LYS A 263 -22.64 -4.22 20.74
N ASN A 264 -23.00 -3.08 21.31
CA ASN A 264 -22.03 -2.08 21.79
C ASN A 264 -21.17 -2.61 22.96
N ASP A 265 -21.76 -3.41 23.85
CA ASP A 265 -21.03 -3.96 24.99
C ASP A 265 -20.03 -5.02 24.53
N GLU A 266 -20.43 -5.93 23.63
CA GLU A 266 -19.51 -6.91 23.05
C GLU A 266 -18.40 -6.22 22.25
N ALA A 267 -18.73 -5.23 21.41
CA ALA A 267 -17.75 -4.47 20.64
C ALA A 267 -16.69 -3.80 21.53
N ILE A 268 -17.11 -3.16 22.64
CA ILE A 268 -16.19 -2.57 23.62
C ILE A 268 -15.25 -3.63 24.20
N THR A 269 -15.78 -4.80 24.60
CA THR A 269 -14.92 -5.88 25.13
C THR A 269 -13.94 -6.41 24.09
N SER A 270 -14.36 -6.51 22.82
CA SER A 270 -13.51 -6.90 21.70
C SER A 270 -12.39 -5.89 21.45
N PHE A 271 -12.69 -4.58 21.47
CA PHE A 271 -11.67 -3.53 21.36
C PHE A 271 -10.70 -3.51 22.54
N GLU A 272 -11.19 -3.70 23.76
CA GLU A 272 -10.34 -3.80 24.96
C GLU A 272 -9.40 -5.01 24.88
N LYS A 273 -9.91 -6.15 24.39
CA LYS A 273 -9.09 -7.35 24.14
C LYS A 273 -8.00 -7.06 23.11
N VAL A 274 -8.34 -6.41 22.00
CA VAL A 274 -7.35 -6.00 20.99
C VAL A 274 -6.24 -5.16 21.61
N ARG A 275 -6.59 -4.12 22.39
CA ARG A 275 -5.62 -3.24 23.05
C ARG A 275 -4.79 -3.94 24.14
N SER A 276 -5.32 -4.98 24.76
CA SER A 276 -4.55 -5.80 25.72
C SER A 276 -3.45 -6.63 25.04
N ILE A 277 -3.66 -7.00 23.77
CA ILE A 277 -2.70 -7.76 22.95
C ILE A 277 -1.73 -6.80 22.26
N ASP A 278 -2.24 -5.71 21.69
CA ASP A 278 -1.46 -4.67 21.03
C ASP A 278 -1.86 -3.26 21.52
N PRO A 279 -1.12 -2.70 22.48
CA PRO A 279 -1.38 -1.35 23.00
C PRO A 279 -1.20 -0.21 21.98
N TYR A 280 -0.49 -0.46 20.88
CA TYR A 280 -0.10 0.56 19.90
C TYR A 280 -0.99 0.61 18.66
N VAL A 281 -2.04 -0.23 18.62
CA VAL A 281 -3.03 -0.25 17.55
C VAL A 281 -3.82 1.05 17.50
N LEU A 282 -3.93 1.61 16.29
CA LEU A 282 -4.68 2.84 16.00
C LEU A 282 -5.93 2.59 15.13
N THR A 283 -5.94 1.51 14.36
CA THR A 283 -7.04 1.14 13.46
C THR A 283 -8.35 0.94 14.22
N TYR A 284 -9.43 1.58 13.78
CA TYR A 284 -10.77 1.55 14.39
C TYR A 284 -10.86 2.07 15.83
N MET A 285 -9.83 2.76 16.33
CA MET A 285 -9.86 3.35 17.66
C MET A 285 -10.79 4.57 17.75
N ASP A 286 -11.09 5.20 16.62
CA ASP A 286 -12.14 6.19 16.44
C ASP A 286 -13.54 5.59 16.66
N GLU A 287 -13.80 4.40 16.09
CA GLU A 287 -15.04 3.65 16.37
C GLU A 287 -15.16 3.28 17.85
N TYR A 288 -14.07 2.81 18.45
CA TYR A 288 -14.03 2.54 19.89
C TYR A 288 -14.27 3.81 20.73
N ALA A 289 -13.68 4.95 20.34
CA ALA A 289 -13.90 6.23 21.02
C ALA A 289 -15.37 6.67 20.96
N MET A 290 -16.04 6.50 19.81
CA MET A 290 -17.47 6.76 19.65
C MET A 290 -18.32 5.86 20.56
N LEU A 291 -18.00 4.57 20.65
CA LEU A 291 -18.71 3.64 21.55
C LEU A 291 -18.54 4.01 23.03
N LEU A 292 -17.32 4.37 23.46
CA LEU A 292 -17.07 4.83 24.83
C LEU A 292 -17.84 6.10 25.16
N MET A 293 -17.94 7.03 24.20
CA MET A 293 -18.74 8.24 24.35
C MET A 293 -20.22 7.91 24.49
N LEU A 294 -20.75 7.04 23.63
CA LEU A 294 -22.15 6.60 23.66
C LEU A 294 -22.52 5.89 24.97
N LYS A 295 -21.60 5.12 25.55
CA LYS A 295 -21.75 4.47 26.86
C LYS A 295 -21.40 5.36 28.05
N SER A 296 -21.04 6.62 27.81
CA SER A 296 -20.62 7.59 28.84
C SER A 296 -19.41 7.15 29.68
N GLU A 297 -18.54 6.29 29.12
CA GLU A 297 -17.31 5.82 29.75
C GLU A 297 -16.16 6.83 29.62
N HIS A 298 -16.38 8.04 30.14
CA HIS A 298 -15.53 9.19 29.88
C HIS A 298 -14.09 9.05 30.37
N LEU A 299 -13.86 8.31 31.46
CA LEU A 299 -12.51 8.08 31.98
C LEU A 299 -11.69 7.24 31.02
N LYS A 300 -12.28 6.17 30.47
CA LYS A 300 -11.63 5.33 29.45
C LYS A 300 -11.41 6.11 28.16
N LEU A 301 -12.36 6.93 27.74
CA LEU A 301 -12.22 7.77 26.55
C LEU A 301 -11.05 8.77 26.68
N ASN A 302 -10.94 9.47 27.81
CA ASN A 302 -9.81 10.40 28.04
C ASN A 302 -8.47 9.66 28.01
N LYS A 303 -8.40 8.47 28.63
CA LYS A 303 -7.20 7.64 28.61
C LYS A 303 -6.86 7.19 27.19
N LEU A 304 -7.85 6.70 26.44
CA LEU A 304 -7.69 6.29 25.05
C LEU A 304 -7.09 7.41 24.21
N VAL A 305 -7.71 8.60 24.23
CA VAL A 305 -7.22 9.75 23.44
C VAL A 305 -5.80 10.15 23.81
N HIS A 306 -5.46 10.13 25.11
CA HIS A 306 -4.10 10.40 25.56
C HIS A 306 -3.11 9.35 25.04
N ASP A 307 -3.46 8.07 25.12
CA ASP A 307 -2.63 6.98 24.59
C ASP A 307 -2.43 7.14 23.07
N LEU A 308 -3.51 7.38 22.32
CA LEU A 308 -3.45 7.57 20.85
C LEU A 308 -2.54 8.74 20.44
N LEU A 309 -2.64 9.87 21.15
CA LEU A 309 -1.79 11.04 20.92
C LEU A 309 -0.30 10.75 21.18
N SER A 310 -0.01 9.90 22.16
CA SER A 310 1.37 9.52 22.47
C SER A 310 2.01 8.61 21.42
N ILE A 311 1.18 7.89 20.63
CA ILE A 311 1.63 6.96 19.61
C ILE A 311 1.87 7.69 18.29
N ASP A 312 0.83 8.28 17.70
CA ASP A 312 0.94 9.04 16.46
C ASP A 312 -0.18 10.11 16.37
N PRO A 313 0.14 11.39 16.61
CA PRO A 313 -0.83 12.47 16.58
C PRO A 313 -1.25 12.89 15.16
N THR A 314 -0.66 12.31 14.11
CA THR A 314 -0.93 12.69 12.71
C THR A 314 -2.03 11.84 12.06
N ARG A 315 -2.51 10.82 12.76
CA ARG A 315 -3.47 9.84 12.26
C ARG A 315 -4.91 10.37 12.30
N PRO A 316 -5.74 10.09 11.27
CA PRO A 316 -7.13 10.54 11.23
C PRO A 316 -7.96 9.99 12.40
N GLU A 317 -7.71 8.74 12.81
CA GLU A 317 -8.42 8.12 13.94
C GLU A 317 -8.26 8.92 15.24
N VAL A 318 -7.08 9.54 15.43
CA VAL A 318 -6.76 10.33 16.62
C VAL A 318 -7.50 11.66 16.61
N PHE A 319 -7.61 12.30 15.45
CA PHE A 319 -8.40 13.53 15.31
C PHE A 319 -9.89 13.28 15.53
N VAL A 320 -10.44 12.15 15.05
CA VAL A 320 -11.84 11.77 15.33
C VAL A 320 -12.03 11.49 16.82
N ALA A 321 -11.15 10.71 17.45
CA ALA A 321 -11.24 10.43 18.88
C ALA A 321 -11.15 11.73 19.72
N LEU A 322 -10.31 12.69 19.30
CA LEU A 322 -10.25 14.02 19.88
C LEU A 322 -11.56 14.79 19.70
N SER A 323 -12.11 14.85 18.48
CA SER A 323 -13.36 15.60 18.25
C SER A 323 -14.49 15.05 19.13
N VAL A 324 -14.59 13.73 19.26
CA VAL A 324 -15.57 13.06 20.14
C VAL A 324 -15.36 13.44 21.61
N LEU A 325 -14.11 13.54 22.08
CA LEU A 325 -13.83 13.97 23.45
C LEU A 325 -14.17 15.45 23.69
N TRP A 326 -13.88 16.30 22.70
CA TRP A 326 -14.08 17.75 22.79
C TRP A 326 -15.54 18.17 22.59
N GLU A 327 -16.36 17.40 21.89
CA GLU A 327 -17.80 17.65 21.72
C GLU A 327 -18.50 17.88 23.07
N ARG A 328 -18.03 17.21 24.13
CA ARG A 328 -18.53 17.40 25.49
C ARG A 328 -18.03 18.68 26.17
N LYS A 329 -16.82 19.14 25.86
CA LYS A 329 -16.14 20.25 26.57
C LYS A 329 -16.36 21.60 25.89
N ASP A 330 -16.24 21.63 24.57
CA ASP A 330 -16.38 22.81 23.73
C ASP A 330 -16.64 22.39 22.28
N GLU A 331 -17.83 22.74 21.77
CA GLU A 331 -18.25 22.44 20.39
C GLU A 331 -17.31 23.04 19.35
N ARG A 332 -16.70 24.21 19.63
CA ARG A 332 -15.77 24.84 18.68
C ARG A 332 -14.46 24.07 18.56
N GLY A 333 -13.96 23.54 19.68
CA GLY A 333 -12.81 22.64 19.70
C GLY A 333 -13.07 21.36 18.91
N ALA A 334 -14.26 20.77 19.08
CA ALA A 334 -14.65 19.56 18.35
C ALA A 334 -14.66 19.75 16.83
N LEU A 335 -15.25 20.84 16.36
CA LEU A 335 -15.29 21.20 14.93
C LEU A 335 -13.89 21.36 14.34
N SER A 336 -12.97 22.03 15.04
CA SER A 336 -11.61 22.22 14.56
C SER A 336 -10.84 20.90 14.34
N TYR A 337 -11.07 19.89 15.20
CA TYR A 337 -10.45 18.58 15.02
C TYR A 337 -11.15 17.75 13.93
N ALA A 338 -12.47 17.84 13.81
CA ALA A 338 -13.21 17.18 12.73
C ALA A 338 -12.81 17.70 11.33
N GLU A 339 -12.58 19.02 11.20
CA GLU A 339 -12.12 19.62 9.94
C GLU A 339 -10.74 19.09 9.52
N LYS A 340 -9.85 18.80 10.48
CA LYS A 340 -8.51 18.24 10.19
C LYS A 340 -8.54 16.83 9.60
N VAL A 341 -9.63 16.09 9.77
CA VAL A 341 -9.81 14.75 9.18
C VAL A 341 -10.16 14.83 7.68
N SER A 342 -10.69 15.98 7.22
CA SER A 342 -11.21 16.16 5.86
C SER A 342 -10.16 16.56 4.82
N PHE A 343 -8.90 16.73 5.22
CA PHE A 343 -7.75 17.09 4.37
C PHE A 343 -6.70 15.98 4.37
#